data_AF-A0A4U6CXN1-F1
#
_entry.id   AF-A0A4U6CXN1-F1
#
_cell.length_a   1.000
_cell.length_b   1.000
_cell.length_c   1.000
_cell.angle_alpha   90.00
_cell.angle_beta   90.00
_cell.angle_gamma   90.00
#
_symmetry.space_group_name_H-M   'P 1'
#
loop_
_entity.id
_entity.type
_entity.pdbx_description
1 polymer ?
#
loop_
_entity_poly.entity_id
_entity_poly.type
_entity_poly.pdbx_seq_one_letter_code
_entity_poly.pdbx_strand_id
1 'polypeptide(L)'
;MLEKIALLFLLTAGVFYQNPVNAGTADSTLTVKKTSDFKVNGEGSAANWSAAGWFDITVQKGPNQPVPGKQFPTRVKILYSDKGIYFLFDCTDKKLTSTIMEDFGTLFKEDVVEVFLWPDSSEPIYLEYEVSPLNYELAILVPNIKGRAQGWKPWLYDDRNKVQHETSAQGGQKKSMASVEGWKAEFFIPYVLMNPIVQSPPKSGEKWRGNFYRIDYDDKETAYYSWQKTSGSFHDFKKFGTLIFE
;
A
#
# COMPACT_ATOMS: atom_id res chain seq x y z
N MET A 1 -27.15 -67.90 6.19
CA MET A 1 -25.84 -67.43 5.71
C MET A 1 -26.07 -66.18 4.88
N LEU A 2 -25.86 -64.99 5.45
CA LEU A 2 -25.89 -63.72 4.72
C LEU A 2 -24.44 -63.25 4.56
N GLU A 3 -23.95 -63.21 3.32
CA GLU A 3 -22.65 -62.62 3.00
C GLU A 3 -22.77 -61.09 2.98
N LYS A 4 -21.95 -60.41 3.80
CA LYS A 4 -21.79 -58.96 3.79
C LYS A 4 -20.76 -58.59 2.74
N ILE A 5 -21.18 -57.93 1.67
CA ILE A 5 -20.26 -57.26 0.73
C ILE A 5 -19.94 -55.88 1.31
N ALA A 6 -18.70 -55.69 1.73
CA ALA A 6 -18.18 -54.40 2.16
C ALA A 6 -17.74 -53.59 0.93
N LEU A 7 -18.38 -52.43 0.72
CA LEU A 7 -17.98 -51.47 -0.30
C LEU A 7 -16.83 -50.61 0.25
N LEU A 8 -15.64 -50.78 -0.32
CA LEU A 8 -14.45 -50.00 0.03
C LEU A 8 -14.49 -48.65 -0.71
N PHE A 9 -14.79 -47.56 -0.01
CA PHE A 9 -14.62 -46.20 -0.56
C PHE A 9 -13.14 -45.81 -0.46
N LEU A 10 -12.45 -45.81 -1.61
CA LEU A 10 -11.14 -45.20 -1.76
C LEU A 10 -11.30 -43.67 -1.79
N LEU A 11 -11.06 -43.01 -0.66
CA LEU A 11 -10.83 -41.57 -0.62
C LEU A 11 -9.44 -41.28 -1.20
N THR A 12 -9.39 -40.81 -2.45
CA THR A 12 -8.19 -40.20 -3.00
C THR A 12 -8.10 -38.77 -2.46
N ALA A 13 -7.24 -38.58 -1.47
CA ALA A 13 -6.84 -37.24 -1.03
C ALA A 13 -5.98 -36.61 -2.15
N GLY A 14 -6.63 -35.85 -3.03
CA GLY A 14 -5.95 -35.01 -4.01
C GLY A 14 -5.23 -33.87 -3.27
N VAL A 15 -3.91 -34.00 -3.10
CA VAL A 15 -3.07 -32.88 -2.66
C VAL A 15 -2.99 -31.89 -3.83
N PHE A 16 -3.76 -30.81 -3.77
CA PHE A 16 -3.59 -29.69 -4.69
C PHE A 16 -2.28 -28.96 -4.34
N TYR A 17 -1.21 -29.27 -5.07
CA TYR A 17 -0.01 -28.42 -5.08
C TYR A 17 -0.34 -27.13 -5.82
N GLN A 18 -0.65 -26.07 -5.08
CA GLN A 18 -0.54 -24.72 -5.62
C GLN A 18 0.95 -24.37 -5.71
N ASN A 19 1.46 -24.19 -6.93
CA ASN A 19 2.81 -23.68 -7.12
C ASN A 19 2.86 -22.24 -6.58
N PRO A 20 3.78 -21.92 -5.65
CA PRO A 20 3.95 -20.54 -5.22
C PRO A 20 4.29 -19.69 -6.45
N VAL A 21 3.61 -18.54 -6.56
CA VAL A 21 3.91 -17.56 -7.61
C VAL A 21 5.36 -17.12 -7.41
N ASN A 22 6.23 -17.51 -8.34
CA ASN A 22 7.66 -17.31 -8.26
C ASN A 22 7.97 -15.79 -8.23
N ALA A 23 8.43 -15.29 -7.10
CA ALA A 23 8.90 -13.92 -6.94
C ALA A 23 10.32 -13.77 -7.52
N GLY A 24 10.51 -12.83 -8.44
CA GLY A 24 11.80 -12.62 -9.12
C GLY A 24 12.76 -11.71 -8.36
N THR A 25 14.07 -12.03 -8.43
CA THR A 25 15.30 -11.26 -8.10
C THR A 25 15.30 -10.32 -6.89
N ALA A 26 16.20 -10.62 -5.92
CA ALA A 26 16.63 -9.82 -4.76
C ALA A 26 15.59 -8.80 -4.27
N ASP A 27 14.50 -9.32 -3.68
CA ASP A 27 13.46 -8.50 -3.06
C ASP A 27 14.08 -7.60 -2.00
N SER A 28 14.07 -6.28 -2.23
CA SER A 28 14.45 -5.35 -1.17
C SER A 28 13.55 -5.62 0.03
N THR A 29 14.16 -5.61 1.21
CA THR A 29 13.50 -6.02 2.45
C THR A 29 13.45 -4.84 3.41
N LEU A 30 12.29 -4.63 4.04
CA LEU A 30 12.11 -3.68 5.14
C LEU A 30 11.67 -4.42 6.39
N THR A 31 12.35 -4.18 7.50
CA THR A 31 11.85 -4.60 8.82
C THR A 31 10.82 -3.57 9.31
N VAL A 32 9.61 -4.03 9.58
CA VAL A 32 8.52 -3.23 10.12
C VAL A 32 8.48 -3.43 11.63
N LYS A 33 8.88 -2.40 12.37
CA LYS A 33 8.98 -2.49 13.83
C LYS A 33 7.62 -2.35 14.50
N LYS A 34 7.48 -3.07 15.61
CA LYS A 34 6.27 -3.01 16.44
C LYS A 34 6.22 -1.72 17.25
N THR A 35 5.04 -1.19 17.47
CA THR A 35 4.80 -0.01 18.28
C THR A 35 3.47 -0.11 19.05
N SER A 36 3.31 0.70 20.09
CA SER A 36 1.99 0.91 20.71
C SER A 36 1.11 1.77 19.78
N ASP A 37 -0.20 1.60 19.85
CA ASP A 37 -1.11 2.46 19.08
C ASP A 37 -0.90 3.94 19.41
N PHE A 38 -0.98 4.79 18.39
CA PHE A 38 -1.01 6.24 18.50
C PHE A 38 -1.97 6.84 17.46
N LYS A 39 -2.32 8.11 17.64
CA LYS A 39 -3.17 8.86 16.72
C LYS A 39 -2.29 9.56 15.67
N VAL A 40 -2.67 9.43 14.40
CA VAL A 40 -2.05 10.18 13.29
C VAL A 40 -2.54 11.64 13.29
N ASN A 41 -1.67 12.57 12.90
CA ASN A 41 -2.01 13.99 12.83
C ASN A 41 -1.54 14.70 11.55
N GLY A 42 -0.93 13.98 10.62
CA GLY A 42 -0.47 14.49 9.34
C GLY A 42 0.89 15.18 9.42
N GLU A 43 1.47 15.33 10.61
CA GLU A 43 2.74 16.04 10.81
C GLU A 43 3.91 15.09 11.04
N GLY A 44 3.64 13.81 11.37
CA GLY A 44 4.67 12.84 11.74
C GLY A 44 5.36 13.18 13.06
N SER A 45 4.65 13.86 13.96
CA SER A 45 5.19 14.38 15.23
C SER A 45 5.08 13.40 16.40
N ALA A 46 4.38 12.27 16.22
CA ALA A 46 4.29 11.23 17.23
C ALA A 46 5.67 10.63 17.55
N ALA A 47 5.98 10.48 18.85
CA ALA A 47 7.28 9.96 19.30
C ALA A 47 7.57 8.53 18.80
N ASN A 48 6.52 7.75 18.53
CA ASN A 48 6.59 6.39 17.97
C ASN A 48 7.43 6.33 16.69
N TRP A 49 7.36 7.37 15.84
CA TRP A 49 8.12 7.43 14.59
C TRP A 49 9.63 7.40 14.77
N SER A 50 10.15 7.70 15.97
CA SER A 50 11.58 7.59 16.27
C SER A 50 12.09 6.14 16.21
N ALA A 51 11.21 5.14 16.34
CA ALA A 51 11.57 3.73 16.24
C ALA A 51 11.91 3.30 14.81
N ALA A 52 11.30 3.93 13.79
CA ALA A 52 11.49 3.61 12.37
C ALA A 52 12.51 4.55 11.71
N GLY A 53 13.38 3.97 10.87
CA GLY A 53 14.23 4.72 9.94
C GLY A 53 13.44 5.15 8.71
N TRP A 54 13.83 6.28 8.12
CA TRP A 54 13.34 6.67 6.80
C TRP A 54 13.96 5.77 5.73
N PHE A 55 13.17 5.44 4.70
CA PHE A 55 13.68 4.93 3.43
C PHE A 55 13.16 5.79 2.28
N ASP A 56 13.96 5.94 1.23
CA ASP A 56 13.59 6.75 0.08
C ASP A 56 12.80 5.93 -0.94
N ILE A 57 11.86 6.60 -1.62
CA ILE A 57 11.27 6.12 -2.87
C ILE A 57 11.75 7.00 -4.02
N THR A 58 11.98 6.39 -5.18
CA THR A 58 12.65 7.07 -6.30
C THR A 58 11.83 7.00 -7.56
N VAL A 59 12.04 7.96 -8.46
CA VAL A 59 11.33 8.00 -9.73
C VAL A 59 11.61 6.76 -10.56
N GLN A 60 10.57 6.31 -11.24
CA GLN A 60 10.59 5.28 -12.25
C GLN A 60 9.89 5.78 -13.51
N LYS A 61 10.04 5.02 -14.58
CA LYS A 61 9.29 5.25 -15.81
C LYS A 61 7.81 4.95 -15.57
N GLY A 62 6.96 5.96 -15.74
CA GLY A 62 5.52 5.81 -15.72
C GLY A 62 4.97 5.14 -16.98
N PRO A 63 3.65 4.91 -17.03
CA PRO A 63 2.97 4.40 -18.21
C PRO A 63 3.30 5.26 -19.44
N ASN A 64 3.78 4.63 -20.50
CA ASN A 64 4.10 5.27 -21.79
C ASN A 64 5.14 6.40 -21.77
N GLN A 65 5.86 6.62 -20.65
CA GLN A 65 6.89 7.66 -20.59
C GLN A 65 8.21 7.17 -21.20
N PRO A 66 8.93 7.97 -22.01
CA PRO A 66 10.25 7.56 -22.53
C PRO A 66 11.33 7.56 -21.43
N VAL A 67 11.23 8.47 -20.46
CA VAL A 67 12.13 8.65 -19.33
C VAL A 67 11.33 8.90 -18.05
N PRO A 68 11.88 8.64 -16.84
CA PRO A 68 11.23 9.03 -15.60
C PRO A 68 10.98 10.54 -15.53
N GLY A 69 9.92 10.94 -14.85
CA GLY A 69 9.68 12.34 -14.48
C GLY A 69 10.75 12.88 -13.54
N LYS A 70 10.62 14.15 -13.19
CA LYS A 70 11.58 14.83 -12.33
C LYS A 70 11.59 14.24 -10.92
N GLN A 71 12.78 14.02 -10.37
CA GLN A 71 12.93 13.57 -8.98
C GLN A 71 12.80 14.73 -8.01
N PHE A 72 11.91 14.58 -7.04
CA PHE A 72 11.89 15.28 -5.77
C PHE A 72 12.17 14.32 -4.60
N PRO A 73 12.80 14.77 -3.50
CA PRO A 73 12.95 13.94 -2.32
C PRO A 73 11.58 13.44 -1.83
N THR A 74 11.45 12.12 -1.69
CA THR A 74 10.26 11.49 -1.10
C THR A 74 10.73 10.33 -0.25
N ARG A 75 10.35 10.35 1.02
CA ARG A 75 10.77 9.36 2.01
C ARG A 75 9.59 8.84 2.81
N VAL A 76 9.70 7.60 3.27
CA VAL A 76 8.63 6.86 3.93
C VAL A 76 9.12 6.25 5.25
N LYS A 77 8.24 6.22 6.24
CA LYS A 77 8.35 5.40 7.45
C LYS A 77 7.18 4.44 7.54
N ILE A 78 7.43 3.28 8.14
CA ILE A 78 6.42 2.27 8.41
C ILE A 78 6.62 1.71 9.83
N LEU A 79 5.51 1.53 10.54
CA LEU A 79 5.42 0.86 11.84
C LEU A 79 4.17 -0.01 11.86
N TYR A 80 4.09 -0.95 12.79
CA TYR A 80 2.86 -1.73 12.98
C TYR A 80 2.51 -1.90 14.46
N SER A 81 1.24 -2.13 14.75
CA SER A 81 0.74 -2.44 16.09
C SER A 81 -0.16 -3.67 16.05
N ASP A 82 -0.76 -4.04 17.18
CA ASP A 82 -1.73 -5.13 17.24
C ASP A 82 -3.06 -4.82 16.52
N LYS A 83 -3.26 -3.60 16.02
CA LYS A 83 -4.52 -3.19 15.36
C LYS A 83 -4.36 -2.88 13.88
N GLY A 84 -3.15 -2.55 13.42
CA GLY A 84 -2.93 -2.16 12.03
C GLY A 84 -1.51 -1.70 11.76
N ILE A 85 -1.36 -1.02 10.62
CA ILE A 85 -0.06 -0.56 10.11
C ILE A 85 -0.11 0.95 9.92
N TYR A 86 0.93 1.62 10.40
CA TYR A 86 1.14 3.05 10.29
C TYR A 86 2.10 3.36 9.14
N PHE A 87 1.79 4.41 8.39
CA PHE A 87 2.61 4.94 7.32
C PHE A 87 2.78 6.44 7.49
N LEU A 88 3.98 6.93 7.17
CA LEU A 88 4.28 8.36 7.10
C LEU A 88 5.10 8.62 5.85
N PHE A 89 4.56 9.44 4.96
CA PHE A 89 5.22 9.96 3.77
C PHE A 89 5.60 11.42 4.00
N ASP A 90 6.80 11.78 3.55
CA ASP A 90 7.29 13.15 3.49
C ASP A 90 7.75 13.43 2.06
N CYS A 91 6.97 14.26 1.38
CA CYS A 91 7.00 14.50 -0.05
C CYS A 91 7.44 15.95 -0.30
N THR A 92 8.67 16.16 -0.78
CA THR A 92 9.04 17.47 -1.33
C THR A 92 8.24 17.72 -2.60
N ASP A 93 7.63 18.89 -2.70
CA ASP A 93 6.72 19.25 -3.78
C ASP A 93 6.74 20.75 -4.02
N LYS A 94 6.29 21.23 -5.18
CA LYS A 94 6.20 22.68 -5.45
C LYS A 94 4.78 23.19 -5.43
N LYS A 95 3.80 22.30 -5.63
CA LYS A 95 2.40 22.64 -5.70
C LYS A 95 1.57 21.41 -5.33
N LEU A 96 0.36 21.66 -4.82
CA LEU A 96 -0.62 20.61 -4.57
C LEU A 96 -1.55 20.52 -5.78
N THR A 97 -1.14 19.78 -6.79
CA THR A 97 -1.91 19.47 -7.99
C THR A 97 -3.01 18.45 -7.65
N SER A 98 -3.99 18.92 -6.87
CA SER A 98 -5.17 18.16 -6.43
C SER A 98 -6.43 19.03 -6.49
N THR A 99 -7.48 18.53 -7.11
CA THR A 99 -8.81 19.15 -7.23
C THR A 99 -9.94 18.21 -6.81
N ILE A 100 -9.68 16.91 -6.69
CA ILE A 100 -10.64 15.92 -6.18
C ILE A 100 -10.90 16.18 -4.69
N MET A 101 -12.17 16.32 -4.32
CA MET A 101 -12.59 16.70 -2.97
C MET A 101 -13.62 15.72 -2.39
N GLU A 102 -13.40 14.44 -2.65
CA GLU A 102 -14.26 13.37 -2.18
C GLU A 102 -13.48 12.09 -1.96
N ASP A 103 -13.86 11.37 -0.89
CA ASP A 103 -13.35 10.03 -0.68
C ASP A 103 -13.83 9.09 -1.78
N PHE A 104 -12.97 8.12 -2.07
CA PHE A 104 -13.11 7.14 -3.13
C PHE A 104 -13.21 7.74 -4.54
N GLY A 105 -12.73 8.96 -4.75
CA GLY A 105 -12.47 9.56 -6.06
C GLY A 105 -11.29 8.89 -6.79
N THR A 106 -11.01 9.29 -8.03
CA THR A 106 -9.88 8.74 -8.81
C THR A 106 -8.58 9.49 -8.50
N LEU A 107 -8.09 9.36 -7.26
CA LEU A 107 -6.98 10.18 -6.73
C LEU A 107 -5.67 10.00 -7.50
N PHE A 108 -5.38 8.81 -8.01
CA PHE A 108 -4.27 8.51 -8.94
C PHE A 108 -4.18 9.36 -10.22
N LYS A 109 -5.14 10.25 -10.50
CA LYS A 109 -5.08 11.23 -11.61
C LYS A 109 -4.47 12.57 -11.22
N GLU A 110 -4.14 12.74 -9.95
CA GLU A 110 -3.64 13.94 -9.31
C GLU A 110 -2.52 13.57 -8.33
N ASP A 111 -1.98 14.54 -7.60
CA ASP A 111 -0.96 14.24 -6.60
C ASP A 111 -1.52 13.28 -5.55
N VAL A 112 -0.78 12.20 -5.31
CA VAL A 112 -1.23 11.11 -4.44
C VAL A 112 -0.02 10.33 -3.92
N VAL A 113 -0.15 9.76 -2.71
CA VAL A 113 0.71 8.66 -2.26
C VAL A 113 -0.11 7.39 -2.17
N GLU A 114 0.53 6.27 -2.47
CA GLU A 114 -0.15 4.98 -2.49
C GLU A 114 0.66 3.92 -1.73
N VAL A 115 -0.05 3.01 -1.07
CA VAL A 115 0.51 1.84 -0.41
C VAL A 115 -0.21 0.60 -0.89
N PHE A 116 0.59 -0.38 -1.31
CA PHE A 116 0.09 -1.69 -1.75
C PHE A 116 0.55 -2.74 -0.76
N LEU A 117 -0.40 -3.50 -0.20
CA LEU A 117 -0.14 -4.57 0.77
C LEU A 117 -0.69 -5.88 0.26
N TRP A 118 0.21 -6.83 0.04
CA TRP A 118 -0.07 -8.19 -0.39
C TRP A 118 0.36 -9.19 0.69
N PRO A 119 -0.50 -9.39 1.72
CA PRO A 119 -0.16 -10.16 2.92
C PRO A 119 -0.04 -11.67 2.68
N ASP A 120 -0.88 -12.23 1.80
CA ASP A 120 -0.86 -13.65 1.45
C ASP A 120 -0.47 -13.82 -0.02
N SER A 121 0.77 -14.26 -0.26
CA SER A 121 1.28 -14.45 -1.63
C SER A 121 0.71 -15.66 -2.38
N SER A 122 -0.12 -16.49 -1.73
CA SER A 122 -0.81 -17.60 -2.39
C SER A 122 -2.00 -17.13 -3.23
N GLU A 123 -2.63 -16.03 -2.81
CA GLU A 123 -3.78 -15.43 -3.48
C GLU A 123 -3.37 -14.10 -4.11
N PRO A 124 -3.58 -13.86 -5.42
CA PRO A 124 -3.16 -12.63 -6.08
C PRO A 124 -4.15 -11.47 -5.81
N ILE A 125 -4.48 -11.23 -4.54
CA ILE A 125 -5.37 -10.19 -4.06
C ILE A 125 -4.60 -9.34 -3.04
N TYR A 126 -4.55 -8.04 -3.25
CA TYR A 126 -3.85 -7.11 -2.38
C TYR A 126 -4.70 -5.88 -2.09
N LEU A 127 -4.40 -5.20 -0.99
CA LEU A 127 -4.92 -3.87 -0.71
C LEU A 127 -4.12 -2.85 -1.52
N GLU A 128 -4.83 -1.88 -2.07
CA GLU A 128 -4.31 -0.60 -2.55
C GLU A 128 -4.99 0.51 -1.76
N TYR A 129 -4.18 1.35 -1.14
CA TYR A 129 -4.63 2.52 -0.39
C TYR A 129 -3.96 3.77 -0.95
N GLU A 130 -4.77 4.76 -1.30
CA GLU A 130 -4.33 6.05 -1.81
C GLU A 130 -4.79 7.17 -0.86
N VAL A 131 -3.97 8.21 -0.69
CA VAL A 131 -4.38 9.45 -0.02
C VAL A 131 -3.80 10.67 -0.72
N SER A 132 -4.65 11.67 -0.98
CA SER A 132 -4.25 12.92 -1.63
C SER A 132 -3.69 13.93 -0.62
N PRO A 133 -2.92 14.93 -1.06
CA PRO A 133 -2.48 16.03 -0.20
C PRO A 133 -3.62 16.79 0.47
N LEU A 134 -4.84 16.75 -0.09
CA LEU A 134 -6.03 17.38 0.49
C LEU A 134 -6.78 16.49 1.49
N ASN A 135 -6.23 15.32 1.83
CA ASN A 135 -6.76 14.37 2.81
C ASN A 135 -8.05 13.67 2.37
N TYR A 136 -8.18 13.37 1.08
CA TYR A 136 -9.19 12.44 0.57
C TYR A 136 -8.52 11.12 0.28
N GLU A 137 -9.24 10.02 0.50
CA GLU A 137 -8.67 8.66 0.42
C GLU A 137 -9.36 7.76 -0.61
N LEU A 138 -8.67 6.73 -1.08
CA LEU A 138 -9.24 5.62 -1.82
C LEU A 138 -8.68 4.31 -1.27
N ALA A 139 -9.54 3.48 -0.69
CA ALA A 139 -9.20 2.12 -0.29
C ALA A 139 -9.87 1.12 -1.22
N ILE A 140 -9.10 0.24 -1.86
CA ILE A 140 -9.61 -0.83 -2.72
C ILE A 140 -8.86 -2.15 -2.51
N LEU A 141 -9.58 -3.25 -2.65
CA LEU A 141 -8.98 -4.57 -2.85
C LEU A 141 -8.85 -4.84 -4.34
N VAL A 142 -7.70 -5.37 -4.74
CA VAL A 142 -7.38 -5.61 -6.14
C VAL A 142 -7.01 -7.09 -6.35
N PRO A 143 -7.93 -7.92 -6.86
CA PRO A 143 -7.56 -9.14 -7.56
C PRO A 143 -6.77 -8.83 -8.84
N ASN A 144 -5.58 -9.42 -8.99
CA ASN A 144 -4.80 -9.42 -10.22
C ASN A 144 -4.61 -10.84 -10.76
N ILE A 145 -5.66 -11.37 -11.41
CA ILE A 145 -5.72 -12.77 -11.83
C ILE A 145 -5.38 -12.88 -13.31
N LYS A 146 -4.30 -13.61 -13.62
CA LYS A 146 -3.79 -13.80 -14.99
C LYS A 146 -3.51 -12.47 -15.71
N GLY A 147 -2.98 -11.48 -14.98
CA GLY A 147 -2.65 -10.15 -15.50
C GLY A 147 -3.84 -9.21 -15.67
N ARG A 148 -5.02 -9.57 -15.15
CA ARG A 148 -6.21 -8.71 -15.14
C ARG A 148 -6.42 -8.19 -13.72
N ALA A 149 -6.07 -6.93 -13.50
CA ALA A 149 -6.30 -6.22 -12.26
C ALA A 149 -7.66 -5.51 -12.30
N GLN A 150 -8.45 -5.64 -11.23
CA GLN A 150 -9.71 -4.92 -11.06
C GLN A 150 -9.85 -4.50 -9.60
N GLY A 151 -10.02 -3.21 -9.34
CA GLY A 151 -10.24 -2.70 -7.98
C GLY A 151 -11.71 -2.78 -7.54
N TRP A 152 -11.92 -3.11 -6.27
CA TRP A 152 -13.22 -3.06 -5.59
C TRP A 152 -13.13 -2.29 -4.28
N LYS A 153 -14.09 -1.39 -4.07
CA LYS A 153 -14.24 -0.65 -2.82
C LYS A 153 -14.84 -1.56 -1.73
N PRO A 154 -14.44 -1.41 -0.45
CA PRO A 154 -15.07 -2.10 0.67
C PRO A 154 -16.58 -1.86 0.68
N TRP A 155 -17.37 -2.92 0.87
CA TRP A 155 -18.84 -2.80 0.90
C TRP A 155 -19.33 -2.02 2.12
N LEU A 156 -18.73 -2.26 3.29
CA LEU A 156 -18.97 -1.48 4.50
C LEU A 156 -17.66 -0.77 4.85
N TYR A 157 -17.69 0.55 4.86
CA TYR A 157 -16.58 1.39 5.29
C TYR A 157 -17.08 2.31 6.40
N ASP A 158 -16.81 1.91 7.65
CA ASP A 158 -17.34 2.54 8.86
C ASP A 158 -16.22 2.72 9.90
N ASP A 159 -16.54 3.27 11.08
CA ASP A 159 -15.56 3.56 12.13
C ASP A 159 -14.70 2.36 12.57
N ARG A 160 -15.14 1.13 12.31
CA ARG A 160 -14.41 -0.10 12.69
C ARG A 160 -13.29 -0.45 11.71
N ASN A 161 -13.41 -0.05 10.45
CA ASN A 161 -12.47 -0.42 9.40
C ASN A 161 -11.98 0.75 8.55
N LYS A 162 -12.48 1.97 8.78
CA LYS A 162 -11.92 3.15 8.12
C LYS A 162 -10.48 3.39 8.53
N VAL A 163 -9.68 3.82 7.57
CA VAL A 163 -8.32 4.29 7.80
C VAL A 163 -8.40 5.59 8.61
N GLN A 164 -7.47 5.77 9.55
CA GLN A 164 -7.27 7.07 10.17
C GLN A 164 -6.19 7.76 9.34
N HIS A 165 -6.49 8.91 8.74
CA HIS A 165 -5.55 9.60 7.85
C HIS A 165 -5.61 11.11 8.08
N GLU A 166 -4.43 11.72 8.05
CA GLU A 166 -4.25 13.16 8.07
C GLU A 166 -3.10 13.55 7.14
N THR A 167 -3.20 14.72 6.54
CA THR A 167 -2.15 15.28 5.69
C THR A 167 -1.85 16.72 6.07
N SER A 168 -0.65 17.20 5.75
CA SER A 168 -0.22 18.57 6.01
C SER A 168 0.55 19.14 4.81
N ALA A 169 0.50 20.45 4.64
CA ALA A 169 1.30 21.17 3.64
C ALA A 169 2.42 21.94 4.34
N GLN A 170 3.60 22.00 3.73
CA GLN A 170 4.77 22.72 4.22
C GLN A 170 5.07 23.92 3.32
N GLY A 171 5.46 25.06 3.90
CA GLY A 171 5.83 26.26 3.14
C GLY A 171 4.68 26.91 2.34
N GLY A 172 3.44 26.46 2.53
CA GLY A 172 2.28 26.94 1.77
C GLY A 172 0.94 26.52 2.40
N GLN A 173 -0.15 26.87 1.73
CA GLN A 173 -1.50 26.50 2.19
C GLN A 173 -1.86 25.09 1.72
N LYS A 174 -2.50 24.30 2.59
CA LYS A 174 -3.15 23.03 2.23
C LYS A 174 -4.44 23.32 1.45
N LYS A 175 -4.32 23.69 0.19
CA LYS A 175 -5.43 24.05 -0.70
C LYS A 175 -5.10 23.59 -2.12
N SER A 176 -6.14 23.21 -2.86
CA SER A 176 -6.06 22.91 -4.29
C SER A 176 -5.24 23.97 -5.04
N MET A 177 -4.25 23.49 -5.81
CA MET A 177 -3.35 24.27 -6.67
C MET A 177 -2.45 25.28 -5.96
N ALA A 178 -2.36 25.25 -4.62
CA ALA A 178 -1.46 26.13 -3.87
C ALA A 178 0.00 25.73 -4.07
N SER A 179 0.88 26.73 -4.14
CA SER A 179 2.32 26.52 -4.06
C SER A 179 2.73 26.12 -2.64
N VAL A 180 3.64 25.15 -2.54
CA VAL A 180 4.16 24.56 -1.30
C VAL A 180 5.65 24.26 -1.45
N GLU A 181 6.31 23.90 -0.35
CA GLU A 181 7.65 23.30 -0.34
C GLU A 181 7.60 21.76 -0.18
N GLY A 182 6.42 21.25 0.16
CA GLY A 182 6.16 19.83 0.32
C GLY A 182 4.84 19.57 1.03
N TRP A 183 4.54 18.29 1.21
CA TRP A 183 3.42 17.81 1.99
C TRP A 183 3.74 16.48 2.65
N LYS A 184 2.99 16.15 3.69
CA LYS A 184 3.06 14.85 4.36
C LYS A 184 1.71 14.15 4.31
N ALA A 185 1.77 12.84 4.27
CA ALA A 185 0.63 11.97 4.53
C ALA A 185 0.97 11.03 5.68
N GLU A 186 0.09 10.98 6.68
CA GLU A 186 0.24 10.12 7.84
C GLU A 186 -1.06 9.35 8.05
N PHE A 187 -0.99 8.03 7.99
CA PHE A 187 -2.20 7.22 8.05
C PHE A 187 -1.98 5.87 8.73
N PHE A 188 -3.08 5.31 9.25
CA PHE A 188 -3.16 4.05 9.96
C PHE A 188 -4.22 3.16 9.32
N ILE A 189 -3.79 2.06 8.72
CA ILE A 189 -4.65 1.07 8.07
C ILE A 189 -4.98 -0.03 9.08
N PRO A 190 -6.24 -0.14 9.56
CA PRO A 190 -6.62 -1.21 10.47
C PRO A 190 -6.65 -2.56 9.75
N TYR A 191 -6.23 -3.64 10.41
CA TYR A 191 -6.28 -4.99 9.81
C TYR A 191 -7.70 -5.41 9.41
N VAL A 192 -8.70 -4.89 10.13
CA VAL A 192 -10.12 -5.16 9.85
C VAL A 192 -10.53 -4.72 8.43
N LEU A 193 -9.90 -3.69 7.86
CA LEU A 193 -10.16 -3.25 6.48
C LEU A 193 -9.78 -4.32 5.45
N MET A 194 -8.76 -5.12 5.74
CA MET A 194 -8.22 -6.12 4.83
C MET A 194 -8.87 -7.50 5.03
N ASN A 195 -9.93 -7.61 5.83
CA ASN A 195 -10.69 -8.86 5.93
C ASN A 195 -11.36 -9.21 4.58
N PRO A 196 -11.33 -10.49 4.16
CA PRO A 196 -10.86 -11.68 4.89
C PRO A 196 -9.39 -12.06 4.65
N ILE A 197 -8.62 -11.23 3.93
CA ILE A 197 -7.23 -11.52 3.53
C ILE A 197 -6.29 -11.47 4.74
N VAL A 198 -6.55 -10.58 5.69
CA VAL A 198 -5.81 -10.49 6.96
C VAL A 198 -6.75 -10.78 8.13
N GLN A 199 -6.59 -11.94 8.77
CA GLN A 199 -7.46 -12.37 9.88
C GLN A 199 -6.90 -12.04 11.26
N SER A 200 -5.59 -11.80 11.36
CA SER A 200 -4.92 -11.44 12.60
C SER A 200 -3.72 -10.53 12.30
N PRO A 201 -3.25 -9.75 13.29
CA PRO A 201 -1.98 -9.05 13.17
C PRO A 201 -0.84 -10.01 12.77
N PRO A 202 0.15 -9.53 12.00
CA PRO A 202 1.28 -10.34 11.61
C PRO A 202 2.09 -10.74 12.84
N LYS A 203 2.61 -11.97 12.83
CA LYS A 203 3.51 -12.47 13.86
C LYS A 203 4.93 -11.99 13.62
N SER A 204 5.76 -12.04 14.66
CA SER A 204 7.20 -11.85 14.54
C SER A 204 7.79 -12.76 13.47
N GLY A 205 8.56 -12.18 12.55
CA GLY A 205 9.17 -12.84 11.39
C GLY A 205 8.22 -13.09 10.20
N GLU A 206 6.92 -12.76 10.33
CA GLU A 206 5.97 -12.88 9.22
C GLU A 206 6.35 -11.93 8.08
N LYS A 207 6.11 -12.39 6.86
CA LYS A 207 6.52 -11.70 5.64
C LYS A 207 5.30 -11.34 4.82
N TRP A 208 5.11 -10.06 4.55
CA TRP A 208 4.17 -9.60 3.54
C TRP A 208 4.93 -9.10 2.32
N ARG A 209 4.27 -9.08 1.18
CA ARG A 209 4.74 -8.38 -0.02
C ARG A 209 4.10 -6.99 -0.02
N GLY A 210 4.82 -5.96 -0.43
CA GLY A 210 4.23 -4.63 -0.57
C GLY A 210 5.07 -3.65 -1.35
N ASN A 211 4.49 -2.50 -1.65
CA ASN A 211 5.20 -1.39 -2.29
C ASN A 211 4.59 -0.04 -1.89
N PHE A 212 5.36 1.02 -2.14
CA PHE A 212 5.05 2.39 -1.76
C PHE A 212 5.27 3.27 -2.97
N TYR A 213 4.29 4.10 -3.28
CA TYR A 213 4.28 4.93 -4.48
C TYR A 213 3.92 6.37 -4.17
N ARG A 214 4.26 7.24 -5.11
CA ARG A 214 3.77 8.61 -5.22
C ARG A 214 3.57 8.92 -6.70
N ILE A 215 2.53 9.68 -7.01
CA ILE A 215 2.38 10.33 -8.31
C ILE A 215 2.38 11.84 -8.07
N ASP A 216 3.11 12.56 -8.90
CA ASP A 216 3.29 14.01 -8.83
C ASP A 216 3.07 14.60 -10.23
N TYR A 217 2.18 15.58 -10.32
CA TYR A 217 1.68 16.21 -11.54
C TYR A 217 2.14 17.67 -11.73
N ASP A 218 3.14 18.12 -10.99
CA ASP A 218 3.56 19.53 -10.98
C ASP A 218 4.14 20.04 -12.31
N ASP A 219 4.90 19.18 -13.00
CA ASP A 219 5.62 19.52 -14.22
C ASP A 219 4.91 18.94 -15.48
N LYS A 220 5.43 19.25 -16.67
CA LYS A 220 4.89 18.72 -17.95
C LYS A 220 4.90 17.18 -18.01
N GLU A 221 5.87 16.57 -17.35
CA GLU A 221 6.02 15.12 -17.25
C GLU A 221 5.68 14.69 -15.83
N THR A 222 4.63 13.89 -15.68
CA THR A 222 4.24 13.29 -14.39
C THR A 222 5.42 12.49 -13.80
N ALA A 223 5.71 12.67 -12.52
CA ALA A 223 6.70 11.87 -11.82
C ALA A 223 6.04 10.71 -11.08
N TYR A 224 6.46 9.48 -11.39
CA TYR A 224 5.98 8.26 -10.74
C TYR A 224 7.09 7.72 -9.85
N TYR A 225 6.86 7.64 -8.55
CA TYR A 225 7.83 7.15 -7.56
C TYR A 225 7.50 5.74 -7.13
N SER A 226 8.51 4.96 -6.80
CA SER A 226 8.35 3.62 -6.24
C SER A 226 9.48 3.28 -5.27
N TRP A 227 9.19 2.47 -4.26
CA TRP A 227 10.23 1.81 -3.48
C TRP A 227 10.88 0.68 -4.29
N GLN A 228 10.08 -0.28 -4.77
CA GLN A 228 10.52 -1.28 -5.74
C GLN A 228 10.03 -0.92 -7.15
N LYS A 229 10.97 -0.86 -8.09
CA LYS A 229 10.67 -0.47 -9.47
C LYS A 229 9.80 -1.51 -10.17
N THR A 230 8.73 -1.05 -10.81
CA THR A 230 7.82 -1.88 -11.60
C THR A 230 8.10 -1.80 -13.11
N SER A 231 7.42 -2.64 -13.90
CA SER A 231 7.56 -2.66 -15.37
C SER A 231 6.57 -1.72 -16.06
N GLY A 232 6.41 -0.49 -15.56
CA GLY A 232 5.53 0.54 -16.14
C GLY A 232 4.07 0.51 -15.67
N SER A 233 3.72 -0.39 -14.74
CA SER A 233 2.45 -0.36 -14.00
C SER A 233 2.72 -0.62 -12.51
N PHE A 234 2.13 0.16 -11.61
CA PHE A 234 2.22 -0.09 -10.17
C PHE A 234 1.57 -1.42 -9.76
N HIS A 235 0.68 -1.98 -10.59
CA HIS A 235 0.06 -3.29 -10.37
C HIS A 235 0.94 -4.49 -10.81
N ASP A 236 2.23 -4.29 -11.11
CA ASP A 236 3.21 -5.37 -11.30
C ASP A 236 3.59 -6.00 -9.95
N PHE A 237 2.59 -6.57 -9.27
CA PHE A 237 2.63 -7.01 -7.87
C PHE A 237 3.70 -8.06 -7.56
N LYS A 238 4.16 -8.79 -8.58
CA LYS A 238 5.28 -9.74 -8.45
C LYS A 238 6.62 -9.08 -8.16
N LYS A 239 6.72 -7.75 -8.34
CA LYS A 239 7.90 -6.95 -8.02
C LYS A 239 7.81 -6.21 -6.69
N PHE A 240 6.73 -6.39 -5.94
CA PHE A 240 6.62 -5.83 -4.59
C PHE A 240 7.76 -6.34 -3.72
N GLY A 241 8.31 -5.49 -2.86
CA GLY A 241 9.38 -5.88 -1.94
C GLY A 241 8.82 -6.68 -0.75
N THR A 242 9.71 -7.06 0.16
CA THR A 242 9.35 -7.86 1.34
C THR A 242 9.29 -6.97 2.59
N LEU A 243 8.17 -7.01 3.31
CA LEU A 243 7.99 -6.42 4.62
C LEU A 243 8.11 -7.55 5.66
N ILE A 244 9.07 -7.45 6.58
CA ILE A 244 9.27 -8.42 7.67
C ILE A 244 8.84 -7.77 8.98
N PHE A 245 7.80 -8.31 9.62
CA PHE A 245 7.29 -7.79 10.88
C PHE A 245 8.14 -8.29 12.06
N GLU A 246 8.51 -7.39 12.98
CA GLU A 246 9.32 -7.72 14.18
C GLU A 246 8.57 -8.57 15.20
#